data_AF-A0A7K2PDM3-F1
#
_entry.id   AF-A0A7K2PDM3-F1
#
_cell.length_a   1.000
_cell.length_b   1.000
_cell.length_c   1.000
_cell.angle_alpha   90.00
_cell.angle_beta   90.00
_cell.angle_gamma   90.00
#
_symmetry.space_group_name_H-M   'P 1'
#
loop_
_entity.id
_entity.type
_entity.pdbx_description
1 polymer ?
#
loop_
_entity_poly.entity_id
_entity_poly.type
_entity_poly.pdbx_seq_one_letter_code
_entity_poly.pdbx_strand_id
1 'polypeptide(L)' 'MPAPPPITEPDPSALVCPGDKVGPCTGCQRKTHRYGIGGSPLCQWCMEPVKAGWGPAVRFVSTRP' A
#
# COMPACT_ATOMS: atom_id res chain seq x y z
N MET A 1 -16.35 5.42 5.41
CA MET A 1 -15.31 4.78 4.58
C MET A 1 -15.65 3.30 4.52
N PRO A 2 -15.69 2.67 3.34
CA PRO A 2 -15.95 1.23 3.26
C PRO A 2 -14.87 0.49 4.07
N ALA A 3 -15.27 -0.54 4.81
CA ALA A 3 -14.32 -1.39 5.52
C ALA A 3 -13.31 -1.96 4.53
N PRO A 4 -12.02 -2.09 4.89
CA PRO A 4 -11.06 -2.74 4.02
C PRO A 4 -11.56 -4.15 3.69
N PRO A 5 -11.37 -4.63 2.45
CA PRO A 5 -11.73 -6.00 2.07
C PRO A 5 -10.98 -7.03 2.97
N PRO A 6 -11.34 -8.32 2.93
CA PRO A 6 -10.57 -9.37 3.59
C PRO A 6 -9.08 -9.36 3.18
N ILE A 7 -8.20 -9.73 4.10
CA ILE A 7 -6.72 -9.72 3.89
C ILE A 7 -6.29 -10.63 2.73
N THR A 8 -7.11 -11.64 2.42
CA THR A 8 -6.94 -12.55 1.29
C THR A 8 -6.90 -11.85 -0.07
N GLU A 9 -7.63 -10.74 -0.22
CA GLU A 9 -7.62 -9.97 -1.46
C GLU A 9 -6.36 -9.12 -1.56
N PRO A 10 -5.60 -9.17 -2.68
CA PRO A 10 -4.40 -8.36 -2.86
C PRO A 10 -4.74 -6.87 -2.96
N ASP A 11 -3.77 -6.02 -2.61
CA ASP A 11 -3.85 -4.59 -2.89
C ASP A 11 -3.91 -4.35 -4.40
N PRO A 12 -4.75 -3.44 -4.89
CA PRO A 12 -4.83 -3.09 -6.31
C PRO A 12 -3.46 -2.85 -6.96
N SER A 13 -2.52 -2.22 -6.24
CA SER A 13 -1.17 -2.01 -6.76
C SER A 13 -0.38 -3.31 -6.95
N ALA A 14 -0.72 -4.40 -6.27
CA ALA A 14 -0.12 -5.71 -6.52
C ALA A 14 -0.62 -6.36 -7.82
N LEU A 15 -1.76 -5.94 -8.38
CA LEU A 15 -2.28 -6.48 -9.64
C LEU A 15 -1.56 -5.91 -10.87
N VAL A 16 -1.07 -4.67 -10.78
CA VAL A 16 -0.32 -3.98 -11.85
C VAL A 16 1.19 -4.16 -11.74
N CYS A 17 1.70 -4.67 -10.63
CA CYS A 17 3.14 -4.82 -10.41
C CYS A 17 3.67 -6.19 -10.85
N PRO A 18 4.89 -6.25 -11.41
CA PRO A 18 5.60 -7.51 -11.61
C PRO A 18 5.64 -8.31 -10.32
N GLY A 19 5.48 -9.64 -10.40
CA GLY A 19 5.44 -10.52 -9.22
C GLY A 19 6.62 -10.34 -8.27
N ASP A 20 7.82 -10.12 -8.81
CA ASP A 20 9.06 -9.89 -8.04
C ASP A 20 9.05 -8.57 -7.24
N LYS A 21 8.12 -7.66 -7.55
CA LYS A 21 7.93 -6.39 -6.84
C LYS A 21 6.80 -6.45 -5.80
N VAL A 22 6.09 -7.57 -5.72
CA VAL A 22 5.00 -7.79 -4.76
C VAL A 22 5.52 -8.47 -3.50
N GLY A 23 5.13 -7.97 -2.33
CA GLY A 23 5.45 -8.56 -1.04
C GLY A 23 4.34 -8.34 -0.01
N PRO A 24 4.46 -8.92 1.20
CA PRO A 24 3.45 -8.74 2.23
C PRO A 24 3.51 -7.32 2.82
N CYS A 25 2.34 -6.72 3.01
CA CYS A 25 2.16 -5.47 3.75
C CYS A 25 2.63 -5.63 5.19
N THR A 26 3.40 -4.66 5.70
CA THR A 26 3.94 -4.73 7.06
C THR A 26 2.84 -4.62 8.12
N GLY A 27 1.74 -3.92 7.83
CA GLY A 27 0.63 -3.74 8.77
C GLY A 27 -0.37 -4.90 8.79
N CYS A 28 -0.72 -5.46 7.62
CA CYS A 28 -1.80 -6.46 7.52
C CYS A 28 -1.44 -7.73 6.74
N GLN A 29 -0.17 -7.89 6.32
CA GLN A 29 0.34 -9.03 5.54
C GLN A 29 -0.26 -9.23 4.13
N ARG A 30 -1.24 -8.41 3.72
CA ARG A 30 -1.81 -8.40 2.36
C ARG A 30 -0.72 -8.22 1.30
N LYS A 31 -0.80 -8.96 0.19
CA LYS A 31 0.09 -8.75 -0.98
C LYS A 31 -0.04 -7.32 -1.50
N THR A 32 1.06 -6.58 -1.55
CA THR A 32 1.13 -5.18 -1.99
C THR A 32 2.45 -4.91 -2.72
N HIS A 33 2.50 -3.83 -3.49
CA HIS A 33 3.73 -3.37 -4.14
C HIS A 33 4.73 -2.89 -3.09
N ARG A 34 5.78 -3.70 -2.86
CA ARG A 34 6.74 -3.51 -1.77
C ARG A 34 8.14 -3.12 -2.26
N TYR A 35 8.53 -3.52 -3.47
CA TYR A 35 9.90 -3.32 -3.98
C TYR A 35 9.92 -2.54 -5.30
N GLY A 36 11.02 -1.87 -5.59
CA GLY A 36 11.18 -1.02 -6.78
C GLY A 36 10.81 0.44 -6.54
N ILE A 37 10.80 1.24 -7.62
CA ILE A 37 10.44 2.67 -7.56
C ILE A 37 8.99 2.79 -7.08
N GLY A 38 8.80 3.48 -5.95
CA GLY A 38 7.48 3.66 -5.34
C GLY A 38 7.01 2.55 -4.42
N GLY A 39 7.85 1.53 -4.17
CA GLY A 39 7.57 0.49 -3.19
C GLY A 39 7.24 1.13 -1.83
N SER A 40 6.15 0.67 -1.21
CA SER A 40 5.77 1.14 0.14
C SER A 40 5.61 -0.06 1.06
N PRO A 41 6.02 0.06 2.34
CA PRO A 41 5.90 -1.03 3.30
C PRO A 41 4.45 -1.35 3.69
N LEU A 42 3.50 -0.47 3.34
CA LEU A 42 2.07 -0.61 3.65
C LEU A 42 1.24 -0.68 2.38
N CYS A 43 0.15 -1.45 2.39
CA CYS A 43 -0.88 -1.40 1.34
C CYS A 43 -1.67 -0.09 1.41
N GLN A 44 -2.47 0.22 0.39
CA GLN A 44 -3.18 1.52 0.33
C GLN A 44 -4.08 1.76 1.56
N TRP A 45 -4.73 0.71 2.06
CA TRP A 45 -5.62 0.80 3.22
C TRP A 45 -4.88 0.97 4.54
N CYS A 46 -3.75 0.29 4.74
CA CYS A 46 -2.92 0.52 5.92
C CYS A 46 -2.23 1.88 5.84
N MET A 47 -1.99 2.38 4.63
CA MET A 47 -1.40 3.70 4.42
C MET A 47 -2.41 4.80 4.75
N GLU A 48 -3.69 4.65 4.40
CA GLU A 48 -4.73 5.67 4.60
C GLU A 48 -4.80 6.28 6.01
N PRO A 49 -4.91 5.49 7.12
CA PRO A 49 -4.93 6.07 8.47
C PRO A 49 -3.59 6.70 8.86
N VAL A 50 -2.47 6.19 8.32
CA VAL A 50 -1.15 6.78 8.54
C VAL A 50 -1.07 8.15 7.87
N LYS A 51 -1.60 8.29 6.65
CA LYS A 51 -1.68 9.58 5.95
C LYS A 51 -2.58 10.56 6.67
N ALA A 52 -3.71 10.10 7.20
CA ALA A 52 -4.64 10.95 7.95
C ALA A 52 -4.01 11.55 9.21
N GLY A 53 -3.02 10.86 9.81
CA GLY A 53 -2.26 11.37 10.95
C GLY A 53 -1.10 12.30 10.58
N TRP A 54 -0.83 12.53 9.29
CA TRP A 54 0.25 13.42 8.88
C TRP A 54 -0.14 14.90 8.99
N GLY A 55 0.78 15.71 9.47
CA GLY A 55 0.63 17.16 9.50
C GLY A 55 0.69 17.80 8.11
N PRO A 56 0.28 19.09 7.98
CA PRO A 56 0.16 19.79 6.71
C PRO A 56 1.48 19.95 5.93
N ALA A 57 2.62 19.70 6.59
CA ALA A 57 3.94 19.75 5.97
C ALA A 57 4.30 18.50 5.15
N VAL A 58 3.57 17.39 5.29
CA VAL A 58 3.89 16.14 4.61
C VAL A 58 3.20 16.08 3.25
N ARG A 59 4.01 16.01 2.18
CA ARG A 59 3.53 15.72 0.83
C ARG A 59 3.83 14.28 0.48
N PHE A 60 2.79 13.49 0.26
CA PHE A 60 2.95 12.12 -0.19
C PHE A 60 2.66 11.98 -1.66
N VAL A 61 3.68 11.59 -2.39
CA VAL A 61 3.59 11.22 -3.80
C VAL A 61 3.65 9.71 -3.88
N SER A 62 2.53 9.09 -4.23
CA SER A 62 2.52 7.67 -4.60
C SER A 62 3.07 7.55 -6.02
N THR A 63 4.20 6.87 -6.20
CA THR A 63 4.70 6.49 -7.53
C THR A 63 4.31 5.05 -7.89
N ARG A 64 3.30 4.49 -7.20
CA ARG A 64 2.67 3.24 -7.60
C ARG A 64 1.90 3.44 -8.91
N PRO A 65 2.00 2.50 -9.86
CA PRO A 65 1.22 2.53 -11.10
C PRO A 65 -0.27 2.32 -10.86
#